data_AF-A0A4Y2PBE7-F1
#
_entry.id   AF-A0A4Y2PBE7-F1
#
_cell.length_a   1.000
_cell.length_b   1.000
_cell.length_c   1.000
_cell.angle_alpha   90.00
_cell.angle_beta   90.00
_cell.angle_gamma   90.00
#
_symmetry.space_group_name_H-M   'P 1'
#
loop_
_entity.id
_entity.type
_entity.pdbx_description
1 polymer ?
#
loop_
_entity_poly.entity_id
_entity_poly.type
_entity_poly.pdbx_seq_one_letter_code
_entity_poly.pdbx_strand_id
1 'polypeptide(L)'
;MTKPLIVSKNKQLDEQLLRMVVKEYQPFSLVEDAELKRFVHMLCPAYNLPRRKILSNNILQTCFVETMNKIKTQVLDEMTDRDNWAGVKYNEQNRSKASKITNYIPIKI
;
A
#
# COMPACT_ATOMS: atom_id res chain seq x y z
N MET A 1 -19.92 -1.81 30.47
CA MET A 1 -18.61 -2.08 29.83
C MET A 1 -18.78 -2.03 28.33
N THR A 2 -18.11 -1.13 27.63
CA THR A 2 -18.15 -1.04 26.16
C THR A 2 -17.35 -2.21 25.57
N LYS A 3 -17.91 -2.91 24.57
CA LYS A 3 -17.20 -4.01 23.91
C LYS A 3 -15.98 -3.45 23.16
N PRO A 4 -14.81 -4.11 23.22
CA PRO A 4 -13.63 -3.66 22.49
C PRO A 4 -13.87 -3.71 20.98
N LEU A 5 -13.31 -2.73 20.25
CA LEU A 5 -13.41 -2.71 18.79
C LEU A 5 -12.56 -3.83 18.17
N ILE A 6 -13.09 -4.40 17.10
CA ILE A 6 -12.33 -5.30 16.24
C ILE A 6 -11.16 -4.53 15.63
N VAL A 7 -9.97 -5.14 15.61
CA VAL A 7 -8.72 -4.53 15.15
C VAL A 7 -8.85 -3.92 13.75
N SER A 8 -9.53 -4.62 12.83
CA SER A 8 -9.76 -4.13 11.46
C SER A 8 -10.55 -2.82 11.42
N LYS A 9 -11.57 -2.68 12.27
CA LYS A 9 -12.37 -1.46 12.37
C LYS A 9 -11.59 -0.31 12.99
N ASN A 10 -10.73 -0.59 13.95
CA ASN A 10 -9.84 0.41 14.54
C ASN A 10 -8.88 0.98 13.49
N LYS A 11 -8.23 0.09 12.71
CA LYS A 11 -7.37 0.47 11.57
C LYS A 11 -8.11 1.33 10.54
N GLN A 12 -9.35 0.98 10.19
CA GLN A 12 -10.17 1.77 9.26
C GLN A 12 -10.48 3.18 9.79
N LEU A 13 -10.76 3.32 11.08
CA LEU A 13 -10.99 4.62 11.71
C LEU A 13 -9.71 5.47 11.71
N ASP A 14 -8.57 4.88 12.03
CA ASP A 14 -7.26 5.53 11.99
C ASP A 14 -6.91 6.04 10.58
N GLU A 15 -7.12 5.21 9.56
CA GLU A 15 -6.91 5.60 8.15
C GLU A 15 -7.85 6.73 7.73
N GLN A 16 -9.12 6.67 8.11
CA GLN A 16 -10.10 7.72 7.79
C GLN A 16 -9.77 9.04 8.51
N LEU A 17 -9.32 8.97 9.77
CA LEU A 17 -8.85 10.12 10.54
C LEU A 17 -7.65 10.76 9.87
N LEU A 18 -6.66 9.96 9.44
CA LEU A 18 -5.51 10.47 8.70
C LEU A 18 -5.94 11.15 7.41
N ARG A 19 -6.87 10.57 6.64
CA ARG A 19 -7.39 11.17 5.40
C ARG A 19 -8.03 12.53 5.65
N MET A 20 -8.83 12.67 6.71
CA MET A 20 -9.43 13.95 7.09
C MET A 20 -8.34 14.99 7.37
N VAL A 21 -7.30 14.61 8.12
CA VAL A 21 -6.20 15.50 8.47
C VAL A 21 -5.42 15.95 7.24
N VAL A 22 -5.06 15.01 6.36
CA VAL A 22 -4.23 15.29 5.17
C VAL A 22 -5.01 16.04 4.09
N LYS A 23 -6.28 15.68 3.83
CA LYS A 23 -7.07 16.29 2.76
C LYS A 23 -7.52 17.71 3.09
N GLU A 24 -7.86 17.96 4.36
CA GLU A 24 -8.35 19.26 4.82
C GLU A 24 -7.24 20.13 5.43
N TYR A 25 -5.97 19.75 5.20
CA TYR A 25 -4.77 20.45 5.70
C TYR A 25 -4.81 20.77 7.21
N GLN A 26 -5.41 19.89 8.00
CA GLN A 26 -5.54 20.09 9.44
C GLN A 26 -4.21 19.77 10.15
N PRO A 27 -3.94 20.42 11.28
CA PRO A 27 -2.77 20.06 12.08
C PRO A 27 -2.97 18.68 12.73
N PHE A 28 -1.90 17.90 12.86
CA PHE A 28 -1.97 16.61 13.57
C PHE A 28 -2.39 16.74 15.04
N SER A 29 -2.24 17.92 15.65
CA SER A 29 -2.72 18.21 17.00
C SER A 29 -4.25 18.22 17.11
N LEU A 30 -4.98 18.16 16.00
CA LEU A 30 -6.44 18.05 15.98
C LEU A 30 -6.92 16.86 16.85
N VAL A 31 -6.21 15.73 16.82
CA VAL A 31 -6.55 14.54 17.64
C VAL A 31 -6.38 14.77 19.15
N GLU A 32 -5.72 15.86 19.54
CA GLU A 32 -5.51 16.24 20.93
C GLU A 32 -6.58 17.23 21.43
N ASP A 33 -7.39 17.78 20.54
CA ASP A 33 -8.49 18.70 20.84
C ASP A 33 -9.54 18.07 21.78
N ALA A 34 -9.98 18.86 22.77
CA ALA A 34 -10.85 18.38 23.83
C ALA A 34 -12.28 18.08 23.32
N GLU A 35 -12.83 18.97 22.49
CA GLU A 35 -14.20 18.81 21.98
C GLU A 35 -14.25 17.71 20.91
N LEU A 36 -13.23 17.57 20.07
CA LEU A 36 -13.15 16.45 19.14
C LEU A 36 -13.06 15.11 19.87
N LYS A 37 -12.22 15.00 20.90
CA LYS A 37 -12.14 13.79 21.73
C LYS A 37 -13.48 13.45 22.34
N ARG A 38 -14.17 14.44 22.88
CA ARG A 38 -15.50 14.27 23.47
C ARG A 38 -16.51 13.83 22.43
N PHE A 39 -16.52 14.46 21.26
CA PHE A 39 -17.38 14.09 20.14
C PHE A 39 -17.16 12.65 19.68
N VAL A 40 -15.91 12.26 19.46
CA VAL A 40 -15.56 10.88 19.05
C VAL A 40 -15.93 9.87 20.13
N HIS A 41 -15.73 10.20 21.41
CA HIS A 41 -16.12 9.33 22.51
C HIS A 41 -17.65 9.15 22.60
N MET A 42 -18.44 10.21 22.35
CA MET A 42 -19.90 10.11 22.29
C MET A 42 -20.39 9.24 21.13
N LEU A 43 -19.73 9.31 19.96
CA LEU A 43 -20.07 8.50 18.80
C LEU A 43 -19.62 7.04 18.92
N CYS A 44 -18.40 6.82 19.40
CA CYS A 44 -17.79 5.50 19.51
C CYS A 44 -16.90 5.41 20.75
N PRO A 45 -17.46 5.07 21.92
CA PRO A 45 -16.70 5.08 23.17
C PRO A 45 -15.58 4.03 23.25
N ALA A 46 -15.63 3.00 22.38
CA ALA A 46 -14.63 1.95 22.31
C ALA A 46 -13.44 2.31 21.39
N TYR A 47 -13.51 3.43 20.66
CA TYR A 47 -12.41 3.93 19.84
C TYR A 47 -11.54 4.89 20.63
N ASN A 48 -10.25 4.55 20.74
CA ASN A 48 -9.26 5.43 21.32
C ASN A 48 -8.54 6.16 20.19
N LEU A 49 -8.71 7.48 20.13
CA LEU A 49 -8.01 8.31 19.15
C LEU A 49 -6.49 8.09 19.25
N PRO A 50 -5.79 7.96 18.11
CA PRO A 50 -4.35 7.86 18.10
C PRO A 50 -3.72 9.16 18.60
N ARG A 51 -2.56 9.04 19.25
CA ARG A 51 -1.78 10.21 19.62
C ARG A 51 -1.22 10.89 18.37
N ARG A 52 -1.03 12.20 18.44
CA ARG A 52 -0.45 13.00 17.35
C ARG A 52 0.83 12.40 16.76
N LYS A 53 1.73 11.91 17.63
CA LYS A 53 3.00 11.27 17.22
C LYS A 53 2.78 9.95 16.47
N ILE A 54 1.77 9.17 16.87
CA ILE A 54 1.43 7.90 16.20
C ILE A 54 0.86 8.20 14.82
N LEU A 55 -0.04 9.18 14.73
CA LEU A 55 -0.63 9.61 13.47
C LEU A 55 0.41 10.09 12.46
N SER A 56 1.34 10.95 12.90
CA SER A 56 2.40 11.52 12.05
C SER A 56 3.55 10.56 11.74
N ASN A 57 4.05 9.81 12.72
CA ASN A 57 5.27 9.03 12.54
C ASN A 57 5.02 7.57 12.14
N ASN A 58 3.80 7.04 12.30
CA ASN A 58 3.53 5.64 12.01
C ASN A 58 2.43 5.49 10.96
N ILE A 59 1.22 5.97 11.25
CA ILE A 59 0.05 5.78 10.38
C ILE A 59 0.30 6.48 9.02
N LEU A 60 0.74 7.74 9.05
CA LEU A 60 1.10 8.47 7.83
C LEU A 60 2.20 7.78 7.01
N GLN A 61 3.28 7.33 7.66
CA GLN A 61 4.37 6.67 6.96
C GLN A 61 3.92 5.37 6.30
N THR A 62 3.12 4.57 7.02
CA THR A 62 2.56 3.32 6.49
C THR A 62 1.67 3.61 5.27
N CYS A 63 0.71 4.54 5.40
CA CYS A 63 -0.17 4.90 4.29
C CYS A 63 0.60 5.50 3.10
N PHE A 64 1.67 6.25 3.34
CA PHE A 64 2.52 6.79 2.29
C PHE A 64 3.23 5.68 1.51
N VAL A 65 3.88 4.75 2.21
CA VAL A 65 4.57 3.62 1.57
C VAL A 65 3.60 2.75 0.78
N GLU A 66 2.44 2.43 1.36
CA GLU A 66 1.40 1.66 0.67
C GLU A 66 0.91 2.38 -0.59
N THR A 67 0.65 3.69 -0.50
CA THR A 67 0.18 4.50 -1.63
C THR A 67 1.25 4.62 -2.71
N MET A 68 2.51 4.87 -2.32
CA MET A 68 3.63 4.95 -3.24
C MET A 68 3.85 3.64 -3.99
N ASN A 69 3.76 2.51 -3.29
CA ASN A 69 3.89 1.19 -3.91
C ASN A 69 2.73 0.91 -4.88
N LYS A 70 1.49 1.26 -4.51
CA LYS A 70 0.33 1.16 -5.41
C LYS A 70 0.51 1.99 -6.68
N ILE A 71 0.96 3.23 -6.55
CA ILE A 71 1.23 4.10 -7.71
C ILE A 71 2.35 3.52 -8.57
N LYS A 72 3.45 3.06 -7.96
CA LYS A 72 4.55 2.42 -8.70
C LYS A 72 4.07 1.19 -9.48
N THR A 73 3.24 0.34 -8.88
CA THR A 73 2.69 -0.83 -9.58
C THR A 73 1.78 -0.43 -10.72
N GLN A 74 0.92 0.58 -10.53
CA GLN A 74 0.02 1.07 -11.58
C GLN A 74 0.80 1.67 -12.76
N VAL A 75 1.79 2.52 -12.47
CA VAL A 75 2.65 3.11 -13.48
C VAL A 75 3.45 2.04 -14.23
N LEU A 76 3.95 1.02 -13.53
CA LEU A 76 4.68 -0.08 -14.16
C LEU A 76 3.76 -0.92 -15.06
N ASP A 77 2.55 -1.24 -14.61
CA ASP A 77 1.55 -2.01 -15.37
C ASP A 77 1.17 -1.27 -16.68
N GLU A 78 0.87 0.02 -16.57
CA GLU A 78 0.59 0.89 -17.73
C GLU A 78 1.80 1.05 -18.68
N MET A 79 3.03 0.96 -18.16
CA MET A 79 4.25 0.98 -18.97
C MET A 79 4.48 -0.37 -19.67
N THR A 80 4.28 -1.50 -18.98
CA THR A 80 4.43 -2.83 -19.56
C THR A 80 3.37 -3.13 -20.62
N ASP A 81 2.16 -2.57 -20.49
CA ASP A 81 1.12 -2.68 -21.51
C ASP A 81 1.43 -1.85 -22.76
N ARG A 82 2.11 -0.70 -22.61
CA ARG A 82 2.56 0.11 -23.76
C ARG A 82 3.78 -0.46 -24.46
N ASP A 83 4.66 -1.13 -23.72
CA ASP A 83 5.82 -1.83 -24.26
C ASP A 83 5.61 -3.34 -24.27
N ASN A 84 4.72 -3.83 -25.15
CA ASN A 84 4.59 -5.25 -25.54
C ASN A 84 5.87 -5.84 -26.21
N TRP A 85 7.05 -5.33 -25.86
CA TRP A 85 8.37 -5.77 -26.27
C TRP A 85 9.10 -6.61 -25.21
N ALA A 86 8.65 -6.59 -23.95
CA ALA A 86 9.24 -7.42 -22.89
C ALA A 86 9.01 -8.93 -23.12
N GLY A 87 7.89 -9.30 -23.76
CA GLY A 87 7.59 -10.69 -24.16
C GLY A 87 8.43 -11.20 -25.34
N VAL A 88 8.96 -10.31 -26.19
CA VAL A 88 9.80 -10.70 -27.33
C VAL A 88 11.21 -11.07 -26.86
N LYS A 89 11.79 -10.32 -25.91
CA LYS A 89 13.14 -10.58 -25.37
C LYS A 89 13.22 -11.88 -24.57
N TYR A 90 12.17 -12.21 -23.80
CA TYR A 90 12.14 -13.42 -22.98
C TYR A 90 12.06 -14.71 -23.83
N ASN A 91 11.40 -14.64 -25.00
CA ASN A 91 11.28 -15.76 -25.93
C ASN A 91 12.50 -15.90 -26.86
N GLU A 92 13.12 -14.79 -27.27
CA GLU A 92 14.34 -14.77 -28.11
C GLU A 92 15.55 -15.42 -27.40
N GLN A 93 15.74 -15.10 -26.11
CA GLN A 93 16.85 -15.63 -25.30
C GLN A 93 16.73 -17.14 -25.09
N ASN A 94 15.51 -17.68 -25.03
CA ASN A 94 15.26 -19.11 -24.90
C ASN A 94 15.32 -19.85 -26.25
N ARG A 95 14.93 -19.20 -27.36
CA ARG A 95 15.09 -19.74 -28.72
C ARG A 95 16.58 -19.86 -29.12
N SER A 96 17.42 -18.88 -28.76
CA SER A 96 18.88 -18.91 -29.02
C SER A 96 19.65 -19.88 -28.11
N LYS A 97 19.11 -20.22 -26.94
CA LYS A 97 19.65 -21.28 -26.07
C LYS A 97 19.26 -22.68 -26.57
N ALA A 98 18.04 -22.86 -27.08
CA ALA A 98 17.60 -24.13 -27.66
C ALA A 98 18.42 -24.54 -28.89
N SER A 99 18.81 -23.59 -29.75
CA SER A 99 19.65 -23.86 -30.93
C SER A 99 21.11 -24.23 -30.61
N LYS A 100 21.58 -23.98 -29.38
CA LYS A 100 22.93 -24.38 -28.94
C LYS A 100 22.97 -25.79 -28.36
N ILE A 101 21.84 -26.31 -27.89
CA ILE A 101 21.75 -27.64 -27.25
C ILE A 101 21.60 -28.75 -28.31
N THR A 102 20.99 -28.46 -29.46
CA THR A 102 20.82 -29.42 -30.57
C THR A 102 22.10 -29.76 -31.34
N ASN A 103 23.21 -29.03 -31.14
CA ASN A 103 24.49 -29.30 -31.81
C ASN A 103 25.45 -30.22 -31.01
N TYR A 104 25.00 -30.79 -29.88
CA TYR A 104 25.83 -31.66 -29.02
C TYR A 104 25.22 -33.04 -28.76
N ILE A 105 24.43 -33.57 -29.69
CA ILE A 105 24.05 -34.99 -29.69
C ILE A 105 24.73 -35.65 -30.90
N PRO A 106 25.85 -36.39 -30.72
CA PRO A 106 26.39 -37.19 -31.80
C PRO A 106 25.40 -38.32 -32.07
N ILE A 107 24.71 -38.25 -33.21
CA ILE A 107 23.96 -39.38 -33.76
C ILE A 107 25.00 -40.45 -34.13
N LYS A 108 25.11 -41.50 -33.31
CA LYS A 108 25.68 -42.77 -33.76
C LYS A 108 24.54 -43.57 -34.38
N ILE A 109 24.62 -43.74 -35.69
CA ILE A 109 23.88 -44.74 -36.47
C ILE A 109 24.37 -46.13 -36.04
#